data_AF-A0A1G2R0D7-F1
#
_entry.id   AF-A0A1G2R0D7-F1
#
_cell.length_a   1.000
_cell.length_b   1.000
_cell.length_c   1.000
_cell.angle_alpha   90.00
_cell.angle_beta   90.00
_cell.angle_gamma   90.00
#
_symmetry.space_group_name_H-M   'P 1'
#
loop_
_entity.id
_entity.type
_entity.pdbx_description
1 polymer ?
#
loop_
_entity_poly.entity_id
_entity_poly.type
_entity_poly.pdbx_seq_one_letter_code
_entity_poly.pdbx_strand_id
1 'polypeptide(L)'
;MFKRFFEQKKTAWAVVCIGLCGVGYLFAANRVGGVDWDEQAFEEKITSASDDTRLEYHGKSSDEVPEIPILTVFPAVPSQTPRALQIISPAPTLSIQPLPLPSARFSVQPTSVAKEWKVGIQIGHWKNDEVPEELSRLEDNHGASGGGKMEWQVNYMIAWHIAMLLDKEGIRTELLPTVIPPNYTADAFIAIHADGNSPRKDSGFKIAAPWWDKGEGNNLAALIEEEYGKATNLPIDEYIPPAMTHYYAFNYEKFANALAPGTPAVILEAGFLSNSVDRQILIDKPQLAAQGVVNGILAYFRFHEGE
;
A
#
# COMPACT_ATOMS: atom_id res chain seq x y z
N MET A 1 41.24 40.76 33.00
CA MET A 1 41.14 39.34 32.60
C MET A 1 40.12 39.26 31.48
N PHE A 2 40.56 38.81 30.31
CA PHE A 2 40.10 39.22 28.98
C PHE A 2 38.68 38.72 28.58
N LYS A 3 37.81 39.67 28.21
CA LYS A 3 36.70 39.50 27.26
C LYS A 3 36.44 40.86 26.62
N ARG A 4 36.63 41.02 25.31
CA ARG A 4 35.94 41.99 24.43
C ARG A 4 36.40 41.86 22.97
N PHE A 5 35.38 41.84 22.08
CA PHE A 5 35.29 42.44 20.75
C PHE A 5 36.33 42.12 19.66
N PHE A 6 35.85 41.62 18.52
CA PHE A 6 36.02 42.30 17.23
C PHE A 6 34.92 41.93 16.23
N GLU A 7 34.52 42.94 15.46
CA GLU A 7 33.46 42.98 14.44
C GLU A 7 34.08 42.91 13.02
N GLN A 8 33.24 42.62 12.01
CA GLN A 8 33.32 43.00 10.58
C GLN A 8 33.73 42.01 9.47
N LYS A 9 32.71 41.74 8.64
CA LYS A 9 32.58 41.90 7.15
C LYS A 9 33.63 41.28 6.21
N LYS A 10 33.11 40.54 5.20
CA LYS A 10 33.42 40.59 3.74
C LYS A 10 32.55 39.54 3.00
N THR A 11 31.48 39.95 2.31
CA THR A 11 31.32 40.30 0.87
C THR A 11 31.22 39.14 -0.13
N ALA A 12 30.15 39.21 -0.90
CA ALA A 12 29.66 38.38 -2.01
C ALA A 12 30.62 38.15 -3.18
N TRP A 13 30.36 37.07 -3.92
CA TRP A 13 30.54 36.99 -5.38
C TRP A 13 29.32 36.29 -5.99
N ALA A 14 28.65 37.01 -6.90
CA ALA A 14 27.64 36.49 -7.81
C ALA A 14 28.30 36.32 -9.19
N VAL A 15 28.00 35.24 -9.91
CA VAL A 15 28.12 35.20 -11.37
C VAL A 15 26.87 34.55 -11.95
N VAL A 16 26.30 35.29 -12.88
CA VAL A 16 25.11 35.10 -13.70
C VAL A 16 25.48 34.32 -14.97
N CYS A 17 24.60 33.43 -15.43
CA CYS A 17 24.47 33.12 -16.86
C CYS A 17 22.99 32.93 -17.24
N ILE A 18 22.61 33.58 -18.33
CA ILE A 18 21.27 33.81 -18.87
C ILE A 18 21.07 32.98 -20.15
N GLY A 19 19.84 32.50 -20.36
CA GLY A 19 19.21 32.32 -21.68
C GLY A 19 19.35 30.93 -22.30
N LEU A 20 18.40 30.41 -23.09
CA LEU A 20 17.19 30.93 -23.73
C LEU A 20 16.45 29.75 -24.41
N CYS A 21 15.12 29.83 -24.53
CA CYS A 21 14.22 29.13 -25.48
C CYS A 21 14.19 27.59 -25.45
N GLY A 22 13.05 26.89 -25.46
CA GLY A 22 11.70 27.22 -25.90
C GLY A 22 11.15 26.01 -26.71
N VAL A 23 9.83 25.78 -26.60
CA VAL A 23 9.02 24.72 -27.25
C VAL A 23 9.19 23.33 -26.61
N GLY A 24 8.22 22.70 -25.95
CA GLY A 24 6.77 22.84 -26.02
C GLY A 24 6.18 21.45 -26.30
N TYR A 25 5.90 20.67 -25.27
CA TYR A 25 4.84 19.65 -25.31
C TYR A 25 4.06 19.72 -24.01
N LEU A 26 2.86 20.26 -24.15
CA LEU A 26 1.86 20.40 -23.10
C LEU A 26 1.11 19.06 -23.02
N PHE A 27 1.32 18.30 -21.96
CA PHE A 27 0.29 17.45 -21.37
C PHE A 27 0.34 17.67 -19.86
N ALA A 28 -0.61 18.47 -19.38
CA ALA A 28 -0.85 18.70 -17.97
C ALA A 28 -1.95 17.76 -17.49
N ALA A 29 -1.65 16.96 -16.47
CA ALA A 29 -2.53 16.51 -15.38
C ALA A 29 -1.68 15.59 -14.47
N ASN A 30 -0.96 16.14 -13.49
CA ASN A 30 -1.36 16.36 -12.09
C ASN A 30 -1.53 15.09 -11.23
N ARG A 31 -0.69 15.06 -10.18
CA ARG A 31 -0.66 14.21 -8.97
C ARG A 31 -0.28 12.73 -9.14
N VAL A 32 1.03 12.49 -8.98
CA VAL A 32 1.54 11.23 -8.42
C VAL A 32 1.77 11.47 -6.93
N GLY A 33 1.19 10.60 -6.09
CA GLY A 33 1.26 10.66 -4.63
C GLY A 33 2.70 10.68 -4.12
N GLY A 34 3.14 11.85 -3.70
CA GLY A 34 4.30 12.03 -2.84
C GLY A 34 3.93 11.67 -1.41
N VAL A 35 4.45 10.55 -0.93
CA VAL A 35 4.68 10.34 0.49
C VAL A 35 6.14 9.97 0.58
N ASP A 36 6.97 10.98 0.89
CA ASP A 36 8.34 10.73 1.34
C ASP A 36 8.26 10.09 2.73
N TRP A 37 8.91 8.94 2.86
CA TRP A 37 9.09 8.27 4.13
C TRP A 37 10.13 9.01 4.96
N ASP A 38 9.71 9.52 6.11
CA ASP A 38 10.63 9.91 7.17
C ASP A 38 10.54 8.85 8.29
N GLU A 39 11.61 8.08 8.45
CA GLU A 39 11.76 7.09 9.52
C GLU A 39 11.62 7.77 10.90
N GLN A 40 11.98 9.05 11.04
CA GLN A 40 11.71 9.83 12.25
C GLN A 40 10.23 10.14 12.41
N ALA A 41 9.48 10.46 11.35
CA ALA A 41 8.04 10.70 11.46
C ALA A 41 7.25 9.42 11.82
N PHE A 42 7.72 8.25 11.42
CA PHE A 42 7.19 6.96 11.88
C PHE A 42 7.46 6.75 13.38
N GLU A 43 8.71 6.92 13.82
CA GLU A 43 9.09 6.78 15.24
C GLU A 43 8.38 7.83 16.11
N GLU A 44 8.22 9.08 15.64
CA GLU A 44 7.56 10.19 16.31
C GLU A 44 6.03 10.02 16.37
N LYS A 45 5.42 9.49 15.30
CA LYS A 45 3.98 9.18 15.26
C LYS A 45 3.62 7.96 16.12
N ILE A 46 4.52 6.99 16.26
CA ILE A 46 4.33 5.84 17.16
C ILE A 46 4.58 6.20 18.62
N THR A 47 5.58 7.05 18.91
CA THR A 47 5.80 7.53 20.29
C THR A 47 4.76 8.55 20.77
N SER A 48 4.05 9.24 19.86
CA SER A 48 2.94 10.16 20.20
C SER A 48 1.54 9.53 20.15
N ALA A 49 1.37 8.38 19.48
CA ALA A 49 0.09 7.65 19.41
C ALA A 49 -0.26 6.86 20.68
N SER A 50 0.54 6.98 21.74
CA SER A 50 0.21 6.51 23.09
C SER A 50 -0.84 7.37 23.80
N ASP A 51 -1.19 8.56 23.27
CA ASP A 51 -1.99 9.55 24.01
C ASP A 51 -3.30 10.01 23.35
N ASP A 52 -3.69 9.60 22.14
CA ASP A 52 -5.02 9.99 21.64
C ASP A 52 -5.69 9.01 20.66
N THR A 53 -6.94 8.73 20.96
CA THR A 53 -7.84 7.84 20.23
C THR A 53 -8.32 8.48 18.92
N ARG A 54 -8.30 7.67 17.84
CA ARG A 54 -9.12 7.84 16.62
C ARG A 54 -8.68 8.96 15.66
N LEU A 55 -7.78 8.63 14.73
CA LEU A 55 -7.41 9.50 13.61
C LEU A 55 -8.37 9.31 12.42
N GLU A 56 -9.35 10.21 12.29
CA GLU A 56 -9.99 10.51 11.00
C GLU A 56 -9.21 11.67 10.34
N TYR A 57 -8.57 11.43 9.19
CA TYR A 57 -7.77 12.44 8.50
C TYR A 57 -8.58 13.19 7.42
N HIS A 58 -8.69 14.50 7.57
CA HIS A 58 -9.17 15.44 6.55
C HIS A 58 -8.01 16.32 6.05
N GLY A 59 -7.63 16.18 4.77
CA GLY A 59 -6.49 16.87 4.20
C GLY A 59 -6.69 18.36 3.90
N LYS A 60 -5.60 19.15 3.99
CA LYS A 60 -5.46 20.47 3.34
C LYS A 60 -4.02 20.80 2.92
N SER A 61 -3.95 21.29 1.68
CA SER A 61 -3.12 22.35 1.04
C SER A 61 -1.59 22.39 1.16
N SER A 62 -0.98 22.62 -0.01
CA SER A 62 0.42 22.69 -0.43
C SER A 62 1.24 23.89 0.10
N ASP A 63 2.58 23.76 0.12
CA ASP A 63 3.50 24.45 -0.81
C ASP A 63 5.00 24.09 -0.56
N GLU A 64 5.78 24.10 -1.65
CA GLU A 64 7.25 24.06 -1.84
C GLU A 64 8.05 22.72 -1.68
N VAL A 65 8.66 22.28 -2.80
CA VAL A 65 9.63 21.16 -2.91
C VAL A 65 10.83 21.59 -3.76
N PRO A 66 12.09 21.29 -3.37
CA PRO A 66 13.26 21.33 -4.25
C PRO A 66 13.65 19.94 -4.83
N GLU A 67 14.15 19.93 -6.06
CA GLU A 67 14.48 18.76 -6.89
C GLU A 67 15.77 18.01 -6.51
N ILE A 68 15.81 16.68 -6.74
CA ILE A 68 17.01 15.83 -6.76
C ILE A 68 17.08 14.97 -8.04
N PRO A 69 18.29 14.65 -8.56
CA PRO A 69 18.49 14.26 -9.96
C PRO A 69 18.31 12.76 -10.21
N ILE A 70 17.67 12.43 -11.33
CA ILE A 70 17.53 11.06 -11.84
C ILE A 70 18.71 10.74 -12.77
N LEU A 71 19.46 9.69 -12.44
CA LEU A 71 20.49 9.09 -13.30
C LEU A 71 19.83 8.11 -14.28
N THR A 72 19.58 8.52 -15.52
CA THR A 72 19.19 7.60 -16.60
C THR A 72 20.35 7.36 -17.56
N VAL A 73 20.78 6.10 -17.66
CA VAL A 73 21.59 5.59 -18.76
C VAL A 73 20.69 4.74 -19.65
N PHE A 74 20.48 5.18 -20.89
CA PHE A 74 20.02 4.33 -21.99
C PHE A 74 20.94 4.56 -23.20
N PRO A 75 21.36 3.51 -23.93
CA PRO A 75 22.26 3.66 -25.07
C PRO A 75 21.52 4.15 -26.32
N ALA A 76 22.26 4.88 -27.16
CA ALA A 76 21.80 5.55 -28.38
C ALA A 76 21.53 4.57 -29.55
N VAL A 77 20.50 4.88 -30.34
CA VAL A 77 20.23 4.30 -31.67
C VAL A 77 20.76 5.25 -32.75
N PRO A 78 21.46 4.79 -33.80
CA PRO A 78 22.12 5.67 -34.76
C PRO A 78 21.18 6.33 -35.78
N SER A 79 21.53 7.56 -36.10
CA SER A 79 20.87 8.51 -37.01
C SER A 79 21.03 8.13 -38.50
N GLN A 80 19.93 8.17 -39.26
CA GLN A 80 19.97 8.22 -40.73
C GLN A 80 19.65 9.65 -41.20
N THR A 81 20.51 10.17 -42.06
CA THR A 81 20.46 11.51 -42.66
C THR A 81 19.28 11.68 -43.62
N PRO A 82 18.53 12.79 -43.58
CA PRO A 82 17.53 13.09 -44.60
C PRO A 82 18.16 13.71 -45.85
N ARG A 83 17.70 13.24 -47.01
CA ARG A 83 18.02 13.71 -48.37
C ARG A 83 17.16 14.93 -48.71
N ALA A 84 17.78 15.97 -49.28
CA ALA A 84 17.13 17.23 -49.64
C ALA A 84 16.00 17.05 -50.69
N LEU A 85 14.84 17.68 -50.46
CA LEU A 85 13.72 17.75 -51.41
C LEU A 85 13.72 19.08 -52.17
N GLN A 86 13.59 18.98 -53.50
CA GLN A 86 13.41 20.11 -54.42
C GLN A 86 11.98 20.69 -54.32
N ILE A 87 11.89 22.01 -54.41
CA ILE A 87 10.66 22.81 -54.42
C ILE A 87 10.04 22.73 -55.83
N ILE A 88 8.77 22.33 -55.93
CA ILE A 88 7.96 22.42 -57.16
C ILE A 88 6.72 23.27 -56.85
N SER A 89 6.39 24.18 -57.78
CA SER A 89 5.29 25.16 -57.76
C SER A 89 3.89 24.60 -57.43
N PRO A 90 2.95 25.43 -56.96
CA PRO A 90 1.60 24.98 -56.62
C PRO A 90 0.68 24.83 -57.84
N ALA A 91 -0.18 23.81 -57.79
CA ALA A 91 -1.28 23.54 -58.71
C ALA A 91 -2.59 24.24 -58.24
N PRO A 92 -3.60 24.44 -59.12
CA PRO A 92 -4.79 25.24 -58.80
C PRO A 92 -5.78 24.51 -57.87
N THR A 93 -6.41 25.28 -56.99
CA THR A 93 -7.38 24.81 -55.98
C THR A 93 -8.74 24.53 -56.62
N LEU A 94 -9.25 23.29 -56.46
CA LEU A 94 -10.65 22.95 -56.71
C LEU A 94 -11.45 23.05 -55.40
N SER A 95 -12.58 23.75 -55.46
CA SER A 95 -13.52 23.95 -54.36
C SER A 95 -14.39 22.71 -54.13
N ILE A 96 -14.22 22.01 -53.00
CA ILE A 96 -15.10 20.93 -52.54
C ILE A 96 -15.98 21.47 -51.42
N GLN A 97 -17.31 21.38 -51.57
CA GLN A 97 -18.26 21.75 -50.52
C GLN A 97 -18.47 20.57 -49.55
N PRO A 98 -18.53 20.80 -48.23
CA PRO A 98 -18.75 19.73 -47.25
C PRO A 98 -20.24 19.34 -47.13
N LEU A 99 -20.49 18.03 -47.06
CA LEU A 99 -21.81 17.45 -46.77
C LEU A 99 -22.14 17.56 -45.27
N PRO A 100 -23.43 17.72 -44.88
CA PRO A 100 -23.82 17.78 -43.47
C PRO A 100 -23.75 16.40 -42.79
N LEU A 101 -23.10 16.34 -41.63
CA LEU A 101 -23.05 15.16 -40.76
C LEU A 101 -24.36 15.00 -39.96
N PRO A 102 -24.90 13.77 -39.82
CA PRO A 102 -26.07 13.53 -39.00
C PRO A 102 -25.73 13.66 -37.50
N SER A 103 -26.48 14.51 -36.80
CA SER A 103 -26.37 14.69 -35.35
C SER A 103 -27.14 13.60 -34.59
N ALA A 104 -26.51 12.46 -34.35
CA ALA A 104 -27.02 11.49 -33.37
C ALA A 104 -26.54 11.90 -31.97
N ARG A 105 -27.45 12.47 -31.16
CA ARG A 105 -27.20 12.67 -29.73
C ARG A 105 -27.39 11.33 -29.02
N PHE A 106 -26.32 10.60 -28.79
CA PHE A 106 -26.32 9.50 -27.83
C PHE A 106 -26.41 10.10 -26.42
N SER A 107 -27.55 9.90 -25.78
CA SER A 107 -27.70 10.15 -24.35
C SER A 107 -26.98 9.00 -23.62
N VAL A 108 -25.71 9.21 -23.26
CA VAL A 108 -25.00 8.32 -22.33
C VAL A 108 -25.63 8.56 -20.96
N GLN A 109 -26.49 7.66 -20.51
CA GLN A 109 -26.89 7.63 -19.10
C GLN A 109 -25.64 7.31 -18.27
N PRO A 110 -25.40 7.98 -17.13
CA PRO A 110 -24.30 7.62 -16.24
C PRO A 110 -24.51 6.17 -15.80
N THR A 111 -23.55 5.32 -16.13
CA THR A 111 -23.42 3.94 -15.66
C THR A 111 -23.40 3.90 -14.13
N SER A 112 -23.87 2.77 -13.59
CA SER A 112 -23.87 2.38 -12.17
C SER A 112 -22.76 3.02 -11.35
N VAL A 113 -23.10 3.62 -10.21
CA VAL A 113 -22.11 4.00 -9.19
C VAL A 113 -21.34 2.73 -8.85
N ALA A 114 -20.04 2.68 -9.17
CA ALA A 114 -19.19 1.55 -8.83
C ALA A 114 -19.25 1.31 -7.32
N LYS A 115 -19.27 0.03 -6.90
CA LYS A 115 -19.29 -0.32 -5.47
C LYS A 115 -18.05 0.27 -4.80
N GLU A 116 -18.25 1.00 -3.70
CA GLU A 116 -17.14 1.48 -2.87
C GLU A 116 -16.70 0.34 -1.96
N TRP A 117 -15.61 -0.34 -2.34
CA TRP A 117 -15.05 -1.44 -1.56
C TRP A 117 -14.38 -0.95 -0.28
N LYS A 118 -14.58 -1.69 0.83
CA LYS A 118 -13.94 -1.45 2.13
C LYS A 118 -13.10 -2.65 2.57
N VAL A 119 -11.83 -2.41 2.90
CA VAL A 119 -10.89 -3.41 3.43
C VAL A 119 -10.50 -3.07 4.87
N GLY A 120 -10.66 -4.03 5.79
CA GLY A 120 -10.14 -3.95 7.15
C GLY A 120 -8.82 -4.71 7.28
N ILE A 121 -7.78 -4.04 7.78
CA ILE A 121 -6.47 -4.67 7.99
C ILE A 121 -6.14 -4.62 9.47
N GLN A 122 -6.19 -5.76 10.13
CA GLN A 122 -5.75 -5.87 11.50
C GLN A 122 -4.24 -6.10 11.56
N ILE A 123 -3.58 -5.29 12.37
CA ILE A 123 -2.14 -5.36 12.63
C ILE A 123 -1.95 -6.20 13.89
N GLY A 124 -1.51 -7.44 13.71
CA GLY A 124 -1.26 -8.38 14.80
C GLY A 124 -0.27 -7.80 15.80
N HIS A 125 -0.58 -7.99 17.09
CA HIS A 125 0.21 -7.55 18.25
C HIS A 125 0.31 -6.03 18.48
N TRP A 126 -0.28 -5.18 17.62
CA TRP A 126 -0.26 -3.74 17.81
C TRP A 126 -1.28 -3.30 18.88
N LYS A 127 -0.82 -2.54 19.90
CA LYS A 127 -1.62 -2.11 21.06
C LYS A 127 -2.21 -3.28 21.86
N ASN A 128 -1.42 -4.34 22.06
CA ASN A 128 -1.84 -5.51 22.87
C ASN A 128 -2.09 -5.19 24.34
N ASP A 129 -1.48 -4.14 24.85
CA ASP A 129 -1.68 -3.61 26.19
C ASP A 129 -3.05 -2.92 26.37
N GLU A 130 -3.78 -2.66 25.28
CA GLU A 130 -5.11 -2.03 25.29
C GLU A 130 -6.25 -3.06 25.17
N VAL A 131 -5.96 -4.37 25.29
CA VAL A 131 -6.98 -5.41 25.10
C VAL A 131 -8.04 -5.43 26.22
N PRO A 132 -9.33 -5.62 25.89
CA PRO A 132 -10.38 -5.75 26.89
C PRO A 132 -10.24 -7.05 27.69
N GLU A 133 -10.94 -7.15 28.82
CA GLU A 133 -10.90 -8.32 29.72
C GLU A 133 -11.20 -9.65 28.99
N GLU A 134 -12.13 -9.64 28.02
CA GLU A 134 -12.45 -10.81 27.20
C GLU A 134 -11.26 -11.34 26.38
N LEU A 135 -10.28 -10.49 26.10
CA LEU A 135 -9.05 -10.76 25.37
C LEU A 135 -7.78 -10.67 26.24
N SER A 136 -7.92 -10.64 27.57
CA SER A 136 -6.79 -10.54 28.53
C SER A 136 -5.65 -11.54 28.30
N ARG A 137 -5.94 -12.71 27.71
CA ARG A 137 -4.90 -13.69 27.32
C ARG A 137 -3.93 -13.20 26.25
N LEU A 138 -4.25 -12.12 25.55
CA LEU A 138 -3.41 -11.52 24.50
C LEU A 138 -2.46 -10.45 25.04
N GLU A 139 -2.71 -9.92 26.25
CA GLU A 139 -1.96 -8.80 26.83
C GLU A 139 -0.46 -9.08 26.92
N ASP A 140 -0.09 -10.25 27.44
CA ASP A 140 1.30 -10.70 27.58
C ASP A 140 1.86 -11.41 26.33
N ASN A 141 1.07 -11.49 25.24
CA ASN A 141 1.51 -12.12 24.00
C ASN A 141 2.11 -11.08 23.06
N HIS A 142 3.42 -10.86 23.14
CA HIS A 142 4.12 -9.85 22.32
C HIS A 142 4.48 -10.31 20.90
N GLY A 143 4.12 -11.54 20.53
CA GLY A 143 4.43 -12.10 19.22
C GLY A 143 5.90 -12.47 19.04
N ALA A 144 6.30 -12.69 17.78
CA ALA A 144 7.67 -13.00 17.40
C ALA A 144 8.60 -11.78 17.41
N SER A 145 9.91 -12.04 17.33
CA SER A 145 10.92 -10.99 17.12
C SER A 145 12.09 -11.52 16.31
N GLY A 146 12.75 -10.63 15.57
CA GLY A 146 13.90 -10.98 14.74
C GLY A 146 14.39 -9.81 13.90
N GLY A 147 15.69 -9.82 13.56
CA GLY A 147 16.28 -8.74 12.75
C GLY A 147 16.19 -7.34 13.37
N GLY A 148 16.08 -7.25 14.70
CA GLY A 148 15.96 -5.98 15.42
C GLY A 148 14.55 -5.37 15.41
N LYS A 149 13.53 -6.11 14.95
CA LYS A 149 12.13 -5.67 14.97
C LYS A 149 11.25 -6.67 15.74
N MET A 150 10.21 -6.12 16.36
CA MET A 150 9.09 -6.88 16.93
C MET A 150 8.06 -7.17 15.85
N GLU A 151 7.27 -8.23 16.05
CA GLU A 151 6.22 -8.64 15.12
C GLU A 151 5.28 -7.49 14.72
N TRP A 152 4.74 -6.78 15.71
CA TRP A 152 3.80 -5.70 15.46
C TRP A 152 4.38 -4.57 14.60
N GLN A 153 5.69 -4.30 14.69
CA GLN A 153 6.36 -3.28 13.86
C GLN A 153 6.37 -3.72 12.40
N VAL A 154 6.67 -5.00 12.15
CA VAL A 154 6.69 -5.58 10.81
C VAL A 154 5.28 -5.63 10.22
N ASN A 155 4.30 -6.10 11.00
CA ASN A 155 2.89 -6.14 10.60
C ASN A 155 2.39 -4.74 10.24
N TYR A 156 2.74 -3.72 11.03
CA TYR A 156 2.36 -2.34 10.77
C TYR A 156 2.94 -1.82 9.45
N MET A 157 4.23 -2.07 9.18
CA MET A 157 4.87 -1.65 7.91
C MET A 157 4.18 -2.28 6.71
N ILE A 158 3.88 -3.58 6.75
CA ILE A 158 3.18 -4.29 5.68
C ILE A 158 1.77 -3.72 5.50
N ALA A 159 1.01 -3.57 6.59
CA ALA A 159 -0.35 -3.03 6.57
C ALA A 159 -0.41 -1.61 6.00
N TRP A 160 0.55 -0.76 6.35
CA TRP A 160 0.66 0.59 5.80
C TRP A 160 0.88 0.59 4.27
N HIS A 161 1.76 -0.28 3.78
CA HIS A 161 1.99 -0.41 2.34
C HIS A 161 0.75 -0.94 1.61
N ILE A 162 0.00 -1.86 2.21
CA ILE A 162 -1.27 -2.34 1.66
C ILE A 162 -2.25 -1.18 1.55
N ALA A 163 -2.43 -0.37 2.62
CA ALA A 163 -3.32 0.77 2.61
C ALA A 163 -2.96 1.79 1.52
N MET A 164 -1.66 2.10 1.33
CA MET A 164 -1.20 2.98 0.25
C MET A 164 -1.51 2.45 -1.15
N LEU A 165 -1.38 1.14 -1.34
CA LEU A 165 -1.64 0.49 -2.63
C LEU A 165 -3.15 0.43 -2.92
N LEU A 166 -3.98 0.11 -1.93
CA LEU A 166 -5.44 0.10 -2.07
C LEU A 166 -6.04 1.50 -2.27
N ASP A 167 -5.47 2.53 -1.64
CA ASP A 167 -5.89 3.92 -1.84
C ASP A 167 -5.72 4.37 -3.31
N LYS A 168 -4.64 3.92 -3.97
CA LYS A 168 -4.41 4.17 -5.41
C LYS A 168 -5.47 3.52 -6.31
N GLU A 169 -6.09 2.44 -5.84
CA GLU A 169 -7.18 1.74 -6.53
C GLU A 169 -8.56 2.32 -6.13
N GLY A 170 -8.61 3.37 -5.30
CA GLY A 170 -9.85 3.97 -4.82
C GLY A 170 -10.59 3.12 -3.78
N ILE A 171 -9.90 2.19 -3.11
CA ILE A 171 -10.48 1.28 -2.13
C ILE A 171 -10.28 1.83 -0.72
N ARG A 172 -11.37 1.95 0.04
CA ARG A 172 -11.34 2.44 1.42
C ARG A 172 -10.67 1.42 2.33
N THR A 173 -9.62 1.82 3.03
CA THR A 173 -8.87 0.93 3.94
C THR A 173 -8.92 1.44 5.38
N GLU A 174 -9.13 0.54 6.33
CA GLU A 174 -9.06 0.82 7.76
C GLU A 174 -7.96 -0.04 8.41
N LEU A 175 -6.96 0.61 9.01
CA LEU A 175 -5.92 -0.05 9.81
C LEU A 175 -6.42 -0.21 11.24
N LEU A 176 -6.45 -1.44 11.74
CA LEU A 176 -7.00 -1.80 13.03
C LEU A 176 -5.90 -2.34 13.95
N PRO A 177 -5.90 -2.00 15.24
CA PRO A 177 -5.01 -2.63 16.22
C PRO A 177 -5.45 -4.06 16.52
N THR A 178 -4.78 -4.71 17.47
CA THR A 178 -5.18 -6.03 17.95
C THR A 178 -6.62 -6.06 18.38
N VAL A 179 -7.19 -5.01 18.96
CA VAL A 179 -8.63 -4.97 19.27
C VAL A 179 -9.40 -4.37 18.09
N ILE A 180 -10.25 -5.18 17.45
CA ILE A 180 -11.14 -4.68 16.40
C ILE A 180 -12.47 -4.16 16.98
N PRO A 181 -13.16 -3.21 16.32
CA PRO A 181 -14.48 -2.77 16.75
C PRO A 181 -15.49 -3.92 16.85
N PRO A 182 -16.47 -3.88 17.76
CA PRO A 182 -17.52 -4.89 17.82
C PRO A 182 -18.34 -4.96 16.54
N ASN A 183 -18.70 -6.18 16.12
CA ASN A 183 -19.44 -6.45 14.88
C ASN A 183 -18.81 -5.77 13.65
N TYR A 184 -17.48 -5.80 13.56
CA TYR A 184 -16.76 -5.16 12.47
C TYR A 184 -17.11 -5.83 11.13
N THR A 185 -17.47 -5.02 10.13
CA THR A 185 -17.78 -5.47 8.78
C THR A 185 -16.75 -4.91 7.80
N ALA A 186 -16.42 -5.66 6.76
CA ALA A 186 -15.67 -5.20 5.60
C ALA A 186 -16.02 -6.08 4.39
N ASP A 187 -15.67 -5.64 3.20
CA ASP A 187 -15.76 -6.50 2.01
C ASP A 187 -14.59 -7.49 1.94
N ALA A 188 -13.47 -7.17 2.59
CA ALA A 188 -12.41 -8.11 2.91
C ALA A 188 -11.74 -7.70 4.24
N PHE A 189 -11.47 -8.67 5.10
CA PHE A 189 -10.72 -8.50 6.34
C PHE A 189 -9.46 -9.36 6.34
N ILE A 190 -8.32 -8.76 6.70
CA ILE A 190 -7.04 -9.44 6.76
C ILE A 190 -6.37 -9.14 8.10
N ALA A 191 -6.12 -10.16 8.91
CA ALA A 191 -5.24 -10.08 10.07
C ALA A 191 -3.82 -10.43 9.64
N ILE A 192 -2.87 -9.50 9.81
CA ILE A 192 -1.47 -9.68 9.43
C ILE A 192 -0.65 -9.98 10.68
N HIS A 193 0.04 -11.12 10.63
CA HIS A 193 0.98 -11.59 11.63
C HIS A 193 2.32 -11.96 10.96
N ALA A 194 3.36 -12.15 11.77
CA ALA A 194 4.62 -12.71 11.32
C ALA A 194 5.12 -13.76 12.33
N ASP A 195 5.25 -14.99 11.88
CA ASP A 195 5.52 -16.15 12.72
C ASP A 195 6.96 -16.11 13.27
N GLY A 196 7.23 -16.98 14.24
CA GLY A 196 8.57 -17.18 14.80
C GLY A 196 8.67 -18.52 15.50
N ASN A 197 9.70 -19.30 15.19
CA ASN A 197 9.89 -20.62 15.78
C ASN A 197 11.31 -20.81 16.32
N SER A 198 11.82 -19.90 17.13
CA SER A 198 13.17 -20.06 17.70
C SER A 198 13.25 -21.28 18.63
N PRO A 199 14.29 -22.14 18.52
CA PRO A 199 15.51 -21.99 17.72
C PRO A 199 15.44 -22.53 16.29
N ARG A 200 14.32 -23.13 15.87
CA ARG A 200 14.10 -23.50 14.47
C ARG A 200 14.06 -22.25 13.60
N LYS A 201 14.41 -22.43 12.33
CA LYS A 201 14.43 -21.36 11.32
C LYS A 201 13.53 -21.79 10.18
N ASP A 202 12.29 -22.12 10.54
CA ASP A 202 11.25 -22.42 9.56
C ASP A 202 11.07 -21.19 8.64
N SER A 203 10.53 -21.41 7.45
CA SER A 203 10.46 -20.42 6.39
C SER A 203 9.15 -20.56 5.67
N GLY A 204 8.67 -19.46 5.10
CA GLY A 204 7.46 -19.43 4.32
C GLY A 204 6.33 -18.73 5.03
N PHE A 205 5.23 -18.59 4.30
CA PHE A 205 4.02 -17.93 4.77
C PHE A 205 2.88 -18.93 4.85
N LYS A 206 1.85 -18.60 5.62
CA LYS A 206 0.63 -19.40 5.73
C LYS A 206 -0.57 -18.49 5.88
N ILE A 207 -1.69 -18.92 5.33
CA ILE A 207 -2.93 -18.17 5.35
C ILE A 207 -4.09 -19.09 5.70
N ALA A 208 -5.04 -18.57 6.46
CA ALA A 208 -6.21 -19.34 6.85
C ALA A 208 -7.45 -18.46 6.91
N ALA A 209 -8.57 -19.04 6.49
CA ALA A 209 -9.91 -18.54 6.76
C ALA A 209 -10.48 -19.20 8.04
N PRO A 210 -11.61 -18.72 8.58
CA PRO A 210 -12.29 -19.40 9.69
C PRO A 210 -12.64 -20.85 9.34
N TRP A 211 -12.49 -21.79 10.29
CA TRP A 211 -12.70 -23.22 9.99
C TRP A 211 -14.13 -23.57 9.52
N TRP A 212 -15.12 -22.79 9.99
CA TRP A 212 -16.53 -22.92 9.60
C TRP A 212 -16.85 -22.24 8.27
N ASP A 213 -15.93 -21.43 7.72
CA ASP A 213 -16.13 -20.79 6.41
C ASP A 213 -16.18 -21.85 5.31
N LYS A 214 -17.13 -21.69 4.39
CA LYS A 214 -17.39 -22.58 3.25
C LYS A 214 -17.52 -21.82 1.92
N GLY A 215 -17.17 -20.53 1.91
CA GLY A 215 -17.30 -19.65 0.75
C GLY A 215 -16.25 -18.55 0.77
N GLU A 216 -16.66 -17.34 1.10
CA GLU A 216 -15.93 -16.11 0.82
C GLU A 216 -14.52 -16.00 1.43
N GLY A 217 -14.34 -16.37 2.70
CA GLY A 217 -13.01 -16.33 3.30
C GLY A 217 -12.04 -17.32 2.67
N ASN A 218 -12.51 -18.50 2.24
CA ASN A 218 -11.65 -19.47 1.54
C ASN A 218 -11.27 -18.99 0.13
N ASN A 219 -12.21 -18.36 -0.60
CA ASN A 219 -11.93 -17.76 -1.90
C ASN A 219 -10.90 -16.62 -1.77
N LEU A 220 -11.08 -15.75 -0.78
CA LEU A 220 -10.13 -14.68 -0.45
C LEU A 220 -8.75 -15.25 -0.08
N ALA A 221 -8.71 -16.27 0.79
CA ALA A 221 -7.46 -16.91 1.21
C ALA A 221 -6.69 -17.49 0.03
N ALA A 222 -7.36 -18.23 -0.86
CA ALA A 222 -6.73 -18.86 -2.01
C ALA A 222 -6.12 -17.81 -2.97
N LEU A 223 -6.84 -16.72 -3.23
CA LEU A 223 -6.35 -15.65 -4.12
C LEU A 223 -5.19 -14.87 -3.51
N ILE A 224 -5.22 -14.61 -2.20
CA ILE A 224 -4.09 -14.01 -1.49
C ILE A 224 -2.91 -14.97 -1.44
N GLU A 225 -3.10 -16.26 -1.17
CA GLU A 225 -2.03 -17.26 -1.14
C GLU A 225 -1.24 -17.28 -2.45
N GLU A 226 -1.97 -17.38 -3.56
CA GLU A 226 -1.39 -17.43 -4.90
C GLU A 226 -0.57 -16.17 -5.22
N GLU A 227 -1.17 -14.99 -5.01
CA GLU A 227 -0.52 -13.72 -5.35
C GLU A 227 0.60 -13.34 -4.38
N TYR A 228 0.48 -13.69 -3.10
CA TYR A 228 1.52 -13.50 -2.10
C TYR A 228 2.74 -14.37 -2.40
N GLY A 229 2.53 -15.64 -2.75
CA GLY A 229 3.61 -16.54 -3.17
C GLY A 229 4.35 -16.01 -4.42
N LYS A 230 3.62 -15.52 -5.43
CA LYS A 230 4.21 -14.92 -6.64
C LYS A 230 5.03 -13.67 -6.34
N ALA A 231 4.51 -12.77 -5.50
CA ALA A 231 5.15 -11.49 -5.21
C ALA A 231 6.40 -11.62 -4.33
N THR A 232 6.37 -12.55 -3.37
CA THR A 232 7.43 -12.70 -2.37
C THR A 232 8.44 -13.79 -2.69
N ASN A 233 8.05 -14.78 -3.52
CA ASN A 233 8.80 -16.01 -3.77
C ASN A 233 9.12 -16.79 -2.47
N LEU A 234 8.33 -16.59 -1.41
CA LEU A 234 8.38 -17.40 -0.20
C LEU A 234 7.62 -18.72 -0.43
N PRO A 235 8.07 -19.84 0.16
CA PRO A 235 7.32 -21.08 0.12
C PRO A 235 6.04 -20.98 0.96
N ILE A 236 5.05 -21.80 0.63
CA ILE A 236 3.88 -21.99 1.50
C ILE A 236 4.29 -22.94 2.64
N ASP A 237 3.97 -22.57 3.87
CA ASP A 237 3.96 -23.48 5.01
C ASP A 237 2.58 -24.13 5.11
N GLU A 238 2.49 -25.39 4.69
CA GLU A 238 1.24 -26.16 4.66
C GLU A 238 0.67 -26.45 6.06
N TYR A 239 1.45 -26.26 7.12
CA TYR A 239 0.97 -26.45 8.48
C TYR A 239 0.15 -25.24 8.96
N ILE A 240 -1.18 -25.40 8.93
CA ILE A 240 -2.12 -24.44 9.50
C ILE A 240 -2.51 -24.86 10.94
N PRO A 241 -2.03 -24.16 11.99
CA PRO A 241 -2.42 -24.48 13.36
C PRO A 241 -3.89 -24.13 13.63
N PRO A 242 -4.59 -24.85 14.54
CA PRO A 242 -5.98 -24.55 14.89
C PRO A 242 -6.21 -23.11 15.38
N ALA A 243 -5.19 -22.47 15.96
CA ALA A 243 -5.26 -21.09 16.43
C ALA A 243 -5.52 -20.08 15.30
N MET A 244 -5.06 -20.35 14.08
CA MET A 244 -5.34 -19.50 12.92
C MET A 244 -6.79 -19.66 12.45
N THR A 245 -7.30 -20.88 12.36
CA THR A 245 -8.67 -21.13 11.87
C THR A 245 -9.75 -20.86 12.93
N HIS A 246 -9.36 -20.78 14.21
CA HIS A 246 -10.20 -20.38 15.34
C HIS A 246 -9.78 -19.03 15.93
N TYR A 247 -9.14 -18.19 15.11
CA TYR A 247 -8.65 -16.89 15.53
C TYR A 247 -9.76 -16.06 16.17
N TYR A 248 -9.43 -15.31 17.22
CA TYR A 248 -10.43 -14.70 18.09
C TYR A 248 -11.35 -13.74 17.30
N ALA A 249 -10.80 -12.98 16.34
CA ALA A 249 -11.56 -12.02 15.53
C ALA A 249 -12.62 -12.72 14.67
N PHE A 250 -12.43 -14.00 14.33
CA PHE A 250 -13.42 -14.78 13.60
C PHE A 250 -14.58 -15.20 14.53
N ASN A 251 -14.32 -15.38 15.82
CA ASN A 251 -15.23 -16.02 16.76
C ASN A 251 -16.24 -15.02 17.38
N TYR A 252 -17.16 -14.55 16.54
CA TYR A 252 -18.23 -13.61 16.90
C TYR A 252 -19.25 -14.14 17.89
N GLU A 253 -19.33 -15.46 18.08
CA GLU A 253 -20.18 -16.06 19.11
C GLU A 253 -19.59 -15.90 20.51
N LYS A 254 -18.26 -15.79 20.60
CA LYS A 254 -17.53 -15.79 21.86
C LYS A 254 -17.04 -14.42 22.30
N PHE A 255 -16.66 -13.56 21.36
CA PHE A 255 -16.04 -12.25 21.66
C PHE A 255 -16.90 -11.12 21.12
N ALA A 256 -17.03 -10.05 21.90
CA ALA A 256 -17.71 -8.84 21.48
C ALA A 256 -16.91 -8.08 20.42
N ASN A 257 -15.59 -7.96 20.63
CA ASN A 257 -14.64 -7.36 19.70
C ASN A 257 -14.25 -8.33 18.58
N ALA A 258 -15.23 -8.74 17.79
CA ALA A 258 -15.07 -9.68 16.68
C ALA A 258 -15.75 -9.17 15.39
N LEU A 259 -15.47 -9.85 14.29
CA LEU A 259 -16.11 -9.58 13.00
C LEU A 259 -17.62 -9.86 13.07
N ALA A 260 -18.40 -9.16 12.26
CA ALA A 260 -19.78 -9.53 12.04
C ALA A 260 -19.87 -10.85 11.26
N PRO A 261 -20.89 -11.70 11.51
CA PRO A 261 -21.12 -12.91 10.73
C PRO A 261 -21.18 -12.63 9.22
N GLY A 262 -20.48 -13.43 8.42
CA GLY A 262 -20.47 -13.31 6.97
C GLY A 262 -19.44 -12.32 6.40
N THR A 263 -18.64 -11.65 7.24
CA THR A 263 -17.50 -10.83 6.76
C THR A 263 -16.42 -11.74 6.16
N PRO A 264 -16.04 -11.59 4.87
CA PRO A 264 -14.94 -12.35 4.28
C PRO A 264 -13.63 -12.03 5.01
N ALA A 265 -12.97 -13.05 5.56
CA ALA A 265 -11.88 -12.84 6.51
C ALA A 265 -10.79 -13.89 6.40
N VAL A 266 -9.54 -13.43 6.57
CA VAL A 266 -8.35 -14.28 6.61
C VAL A 266 -7.36 -13.80 7.67
N ILE A 267 -6.52 -14.71 8.14
CA ILE A 267 -5.30 -14.42 8.90
C ILE A 267 -4.12 -14.91 8.09
N LEU A 268 -3.13 -14.02 7.90
CA LEU A 268 -1.91 -14.25 7.18
C LEU A 268 -0.74 -14.16 8.15
N GLU A 269 0.00 -15.25 8.31
CA GLU A 269 1.36 -15.23 8.83
C GLU A 269 2.29 -14.98 7.64
N ALA A 270 2.79 -13.76 7.52
CA ALA A 270 3.46 -13.24 6.32
C ALA A 270 4.83 -13.89 6.04
N GLY A 271 5.42 -14.55 7.04
CA GLY A 271 6.75 -15.14 7.01
C GLY A 271 7.27 -15.36 8.43
N PHE A 272 8.46 -15.95 8.59
CA PHE A 272 9.08 -16.17 9.90
C PHE A 272 10.14 -15.12 10.27
N LEU A 273 9.93 -14.35 11.34
CA LEU A 273 10.95 -13.43 11.87
C LEU A 273 12.20 -14.14 12.39
N SER A 274 12.09 -15.40 12.81
CA SER A 274 13.25 -16.23 13.16
C SER A 274 14.14 -16.56 11.96
N ASN A 275 13.64 -16.42 10.73
CA ASN A 275 14.34 -16.76 9.50
C ASN A 275 14.99 -15.55 8.83
N SER A 276 16.27 -15.64 8.48
CA SER A 276 16.98 -14.53 7.81
C SER A 276 16.58 -14.31 6.36
N VAL A 277 16.07 -15.32 5.66
CA VAL A 277 15.60 -15.20 4.28
C VAL A 277 14.25 -14.47 4.26
N ASP A 278 13.29 -14.93 5.06
CA ASP A 278 11.97 -14.30 5.17
C ASP A 278 12.08 -12.84 5.59
N ARG A 279 13.00 -12.50 6.52
CA ARG A 279 13.25 -11.11 6.93
C ARG A 279 13.68 -10.18 5.79
N GLN A 280 14.31 -10.69 4.72
CA GLN A 280 14.62 -9.84 3.55
C GLN A 280 13.35 -9.36 2.84
N ILE A 281 12.26 -10.11 2.96
CA ILE A 281 10.95 -9.70 2.48
C ILE A 281 10.24 -8.86 3.55
N LEU A 282 10.15 -9.38 4.77
CA LEU A 282 9.34 -8.77 5.83
C LEU A 282 9.88 -7.40 6.31
N ILE A 283 11.20 -7.24 6.37
CA ILE A 283 11.86 -6.03 6.91
C ILE A 283 12.46 -5.19 5.80
N ASP A 284 13.25 -5.79 4.90
CA ASP A 284 13.99 -5.02 3.90
C ASP A 284 13.13 -4.65 2.68
N LYS A 285 12.07 -5.42 2.40
CA LYS A 285 11.21 -5.24 1.21
C LYS A 285 9.71 -5.44 1.51
N PRO A 286 9.14 -4.81 2.56
CA PRO A 286 7.74 -5.02 2.97
C PRO A 286 6.73 -4.69 1.87
N GLN A 287 7.09 -3.83 0.91
CA GLN A 287 6.30 -3.54 -0.28
C GLN A 287 6.00 -4.77 -1.15
N LEU A 288 6.85 -5.80 -1.15
CA LEU A 288 6.59 -7.04 -1.90
C LEU A 288 5.50 -7.87 -1.23
N ALA A 289 5.56 -8.01 0.10
CA ALA A 289 4.51 -8.65 0.88
C ALA A 289 3.18 -7.93 0.69
N ALA A 290 3.19 -6.59 0.81
CA ALA A 290 2.00 -5.77 0.60
C ALA A 290 1.43 -5.90 -0.82
N GLN A 291 2.27 -5.89 -1.86
CA GLN A 291 1.83 -6.06 -3.25
C GLN A 291 1.14 -7.41 -3.46
N GLY A 292 1.69 -8.48 -2.88
CA GLY A 292 1.09 -9.81 -2.93
C GLY A 292 -0.31 -9.86 -2.32
N VAL A 293 -0.47 -9.28 -1.12
CA VAL A 293 -1.79 -9.18 -0.46
C VAL A 293 -2.77 -8.37 -1.32
N VAL A 294 -2.36 -7.20 -1.82
CA VAL A 294 -3.23 -6.34 -2.63
C VAL A 294 -3.65 -7.00 -3.92
N ASN A 295 -2.74 -7.66 -4.63
CA ASN A 295 -3.06 -8.40 -5.85
C ASN A 295 -4.15 -9.45 -5.61
N GLY A 296 -4.04 -10.19 -4.49
CA GLY A 296 -5.05 -11.18 -4.09
C GLY A 296 -6.41 -10.55 -3.78
N ILE A 297 -6.44 -9.45 -3.02
CA ILE A 297 -7.68 -8.70 -2.71
C ILE A 297 -8.34 -8.19 -4.00
N LEU A 298 -7.57 -7.60 -4.91
CA LEU A 298 -8.09 -7.09 -6.18
C LEU A 298 -8.60 -8.23 -7.07
N ALA A 299 -7.94 -9.40 -7.06
CA ALA A 299 -8.44 -10.58 -7.75
C ALA A 299 -9.77 -11.05 -7.18
N TYR A 300 -9.90 -11.04 -5.85
CA TYR A 300 -11.13 -11.37 -5.14
C TYR A 300 -12.28 -10.41 -5.49
N PHE A 301 -12.04 -9.09 -5.50
CA PHE A 301 -13.07 -8.12 -5.89
C PHE A 301 -13.48 -8.24 -7.35
N ARG A 302 -12.52 -8.42 -8.28
CA ARG A 302 -12.85 -8.64 -9.71
C ARG A 302 -13.70 -9.89 -9.94
N PHE A 303 -13.50 -10.95 -9.15
CA PHE A 303 -14.35 -12.15 -9.21
C PHE A 303 -15.81 -11.82 -8.87
N HIS A 304 -16.04 -10.94 -7.90
CA HIS A 304 -17.38 -10.54 -7.43
C HIS A 304 -18.03 -9.42 -8.23
N GLU A 305 -17.27 -8.61 -8.95
CA GLU A 305 -17.84 -7.61 -9.87
C GLU A 305 -18.44 -8.23 -11.14
N GLY A 306 -18.10 -9.50 -11.43
CA GLY A 306 -18.57 -10.25 -12.59
C GLY A 306 -19.79 -11.15 -12.36
N GLU A 307 -20.32 -11.21 -11.13
CA GLU A 307 -21.53 -11.96 -10.72
C GLU A 307 -22.80 -11.10 -10.80
#